data_AF-X1MTB0-F1
#
_entry.id   AF-X1MTB0-F1
#
_cell.length_a   1.000
_cell.length_b   1.000
_cell.length_c   1.000
_cell.angle_alpha   90.00
_cell.angle_beta   90.00
_cell.angle_gamma   90.00
#
_symmetry.space_group_name_H-M   'P 1'
#
loop_
_entity.id
_entity.type
_entity.pdbx_description
1 polymer ?
#
loop_
_entity_poly.entity_id
_entity_poly.type
_entity_poly.pdbx_seq_one_letter_code
_entity_poly.pdbx_strand_id
1 'polypeptide(L)' 'FPPEASETWRHNRLTISIQPDMDIRIRFQAKKPGQGIFLNPVNMVFSYKDAYGNSHEPEAYETFIVRCHAG' A
#
# COMPACT_ATOMS: atom_id res chain seq x y z
N PHE A 1 22.65 0.98 17.32
CA PHE A 1 21.18 0.84 17.34
C PHE A 1 20.78 0.24 18.69
N PRO A 2 19.67 0.68 19.32
CA PRO A 2 19.22 0.09 20.58
C PRO A 2 18.92 -1.41 20.39
N PRO A 3 19.33 -2.30 21.32
CA PRO A 3 19.13 -3.75 21.20
C PRO A 3 17.65 -4.15 21.07
N GLU A 4 16.76 -3.40 21.72
CA GLU A 4 15.31 -3.56 21.69
C GLU A 4 14.72 -3.37 20.27
N ALA A 5 15.40 -2.59 19.42
CA ALA A 5 14.98 -2.38 18.03
C ALA A 5 15.27 -3.59 17.13
N SER A 6 16.20 -4.47 17.52
CA SER A 6 16.56 -5.68 16.78
C SER A 6 15.65 -6.88 17.06
N GLU A 7 15.07 -6.99 18.26
CA GLU A 7 14.22 -8.13 18.64
C GLU A 7 12.84 -8.12 17.98
N THR A 8 12.35 -6.95 17.56
CA THR A 8 11.03 -6.78 16.90
C THR A 8 11.14 -6.41 15.42
N TRP A 9 12.34 -6.53 14.84
CA TRP A 9 12.62 -6.09 13.49
C TRP A 9 11.91 -6.98 12.47
N ARG A 10 10.89 -6.43 11.81
CA ARG A 10 10.16 -7.09 10.72
C ARG A 10 10.53 -6.40 9.42
N HIS A 11 10.79 -7.19 8.39
CA HIS A 11 11.01 -6.70 7.03
C HIS A 11 9.85 -5.80 6.58
N ASN A 12 10.18 -4.74 5.83
CA ASN A 12 9.18 -3.93 5.16
C ASN A 12 8.39 -4.82 4.20
N ARG A 13 7.08 -4.61 4.12
CA ARG A 13 6.22 -5.35 3.19
C ARG A 13 5.42 -4.39 2.33
N LEU A 14 5.60 -4.52 1.02
CA LEU A 14 4.75 -3.92 0.00
C LEU A 14 3.74 -4.96 -0.47
N THR A 15 2.47 -4.59 -0.49
CA THR A 15 1.38 -5.41 -1.01
C THR A 15 0.61 -4.59 -2.03
N ILE A 16 0.41 -5.16 -3.22
CA ILE A 16 -0.38 -4.58 -4.30
C ILE A 16 -1.54 -5.54 -4.53
N SER A 17 -2.75 -5.09 -4.21
CA SER A 17 -3.98 -5.88 -4.34
C SER A 17 -4.64 -5.48 -5.64
N ILE A 18 -4.78 -6.42 -6.58
CA ILE A 18 -5.30 -6.12 -7.92
C ILE A 18 -6.82 -6.13 -7.95
N GLN A 19 -7.48 -7.13 -7.35
CA GLN A 19 -8.93 -7.20 -7.16
C GLN A 19 -9.24 -8.10 -5.94
N PRO A 20 -10.32 -7.87 -5.18
CA PRO A 20 -11.35 -6.84 -5.35
C PRO A 20 -11.04 -5.51 -4.64
N ASP A 21 -9.96 -5.47 -3.84
CA ASP A 21 -9.69 -4.35 -2.94
C ASP A 21 -9.08 -3.14 -3.67
N MET A 22 -8.24 -3.38 -4.67
CA MET A 22 -7.57 -2.33 -5.45
C MET A 22 -6.85 -1.35 -4.53
N ASP A 23 -5.89 -1.87 -3.77
CA ASP A 23 -5.13 -1.11 -2.79
C ASP A 23 -3.62 -1.38 -2.87
N ILE A 24 -2.85 -0.40 -2.40
CA ILE A 24 -1.39 -0.49 -2.23
C ILE A 24 -1.09 -0.26 -0.76
N ARG A 25 -0.44 -1.22 -0.12
CA ARG A 25 -0.13 -1.20 1.31
C ARG A 25 1.36 -1.36 1.57
N ILE A 26 1.93 -0.45 2.36
CA ILE A 26 3.30 -0.53 2.86
C ILE A 26 3.28 -0.68 4.36
N ARG A 27 3.83 -1.78 4.89
CA ARG A 27 4.05 -1.99 6.31
C ARG A 27 5.53 -1.78 6.64
N PHE A 28 5.81 -0.90 7.61
CA PHE A 28 7.15 -0.61 8.09
C PHE A 28 7.13 -0.17 9.56
N GLN A 29 8.30 -0.11 10.20
CA GLN A 29 8.44 0.36 11.58
C GLN A 29 8.62 1.87 11.61
N ALA A 30 7.78 2.58 12.38
CA ALA A 30 7.87 4.03 12.54
C ALA A 30 7.98 4.43 14.02
N LYS A 31 8.64 5.55 14.29
CA LYS A 31 8.74 6.11 15.65
C LYS A 31 7.36 6.54 16.12
N LYS A 32 6.96 6.09 17.32
CA LYS A 32 5.79 6.62 18.02
C LYS A 32 6.08 8.05 18.51
N PRO A 33 5.22 9.05 18.22
CA PRO A 33 5.36 10.38 18.81
C PRO A 33 5.38 10.31 20.35
N GLY A 34 6.31 11.02 21.00
CA GLY A 34 6.49 11.01 22.46
C GLY A 34 7.95 11.15 22.92
N GLN A 35 8.16 11.14 24.24
CA GLN A 35 9.46 11.34 24.89
C GLN A 35 10.40 10.10 24.85
N GLY A 36 10.01 9.00 24.21
CA GLY A 36 10.82 7.77 24.11
C GLY A 36 11.14 7.33 22.68
N ILE A 37 12.15 6.47 22.52
CA ILE A 37 12.47 5.80 21.24
C ILE A 37 11.74 4.45 21.21
N PHE A 38 10.47 4.50 20.82
CA PHE A 38 9.65 3.30 20.62
C PHE A 38 9.26 3.21 19.15
N LEU A 39 9.56 2.06 18.53
CA LEU A 39 9.18 1.76 17.14
C LEU A 39 7.94 0.87 17.14
N ASN A 40 6.94 1.27 16.36
CA ASN A 40 5.72 0.49 16.16
C ASN A 40 5.51 0.21 14.66
N PRO A 41 4.95 -0.96 14.31
CA PRO A 41 4.58 -1.24 12.94
C PRO A 41 3.40 -0.36 12.55
N VAL A 42 3.56 0.40 11.46
CA VAL A 42 2.51 1.21 10.85
C VAL A 42 2.18 0.68 9.46
N ASN A 43 0.95 0.90 9.00
CA ASN A 43 0.54 0.62 7.62
C ASN A 43 0.23 1.95 6.93
N MET A 44 0.90 2.21 5.82
CA MET A 44 0.48 3.19 4.83
C MET A 44 -0.42 2.47 3.83
N VAL A 45 -1.62 3.00 3.60
CA VAL A 45 -2.61 2.40 2.72
C VAL A 45 -3.05 3.45 1.71
N PHE A 46 -2.99 3.09 0.44
CA PHE A 46 -3.60 3.80 -0.66
C PHE A 46 -4.69 2.92 -1.26
N SER A 47 -5.92 3.42 -1.39
CA SER A 47 -7.08 2.71 -1.92
C SER A 47 -7.59 3.46 -3.14
N TYR A 48 -7.71 2.78 -4.28
CA TYR A 48 -8.23 3.40 -5.50
C TYR A 48 -9.69 3.87 -5.30
N LYS A 49 -10.49 3.11 -4.56
CA LYS A 49 -11.87 3.45 -4.20
C LYS A 49 -11.96 4.73 -3.38
N ASP A 50 -11.06 4.91 -2.40
CA ASP A 50 -11.07 6.09 -1.54
C ASP A 50 -10.52 7.33 -2.26
N ALA A 51 -9.51 7.14 -3.14
CA ALA A 51 -8.85 8.23 -3.84
C ALA A 51 -9.66 8.77 -5.03
N TYR A 52 -10.36 7.90 -5.75
CA TYR A 52 -11.04 8.24 -7.00
C TYR A 52 -12.57 8.00 -6.96
N GLY A 53 -13.13 7.45 -5.88
CA GLY A 53 -14.56 7.19 -5.75
C GLY A 53 -15.06 6.14 -6.75
N ASN A 54 -16.36 6.19 -7.10
CA ASN A 54 -16.97 5.39 -8.17
C ASN A 54 -16.64 5.92 -9.58
N SER A 55 -15.50 6.60 -9.78
CA SER A 55 -15.09 6.91 -11.15
C SER A 55 -14.86 5.62 -11.91
N HIS A 56 -15.20 5.61 -13.19
CA HIS A 56 -15.27 4.40 -14.01
C HIS A 56 -13.91 3.72 -14.03
N GLU A 57 -13.78 2.64 -13.27
CA GLU A 57 -12.60 1.80 -13.28
C GLU A 57 -12.66 1.03 -14.60
N PRO A 58 -11.73 1.27 -15.54
CA PRO A 58 -11.84 0.68 -16.86
C PRO A 58 -11.71 -0.83 -16.71
N GLU A 59 -12.74 -1.54 -17.17
CA GLU A 59 -12.73 -3.00 -17.21
C GLU A 59 -11.53 -3.46 -18.04
N ALA A 60 -10.90 -4.57 -17.63
CA ALA A 60 -9.66 -5.04 -18.24
C ALA A 60 -9.78 -5.22 -19.77
N TYR A 61 -10.98 -5.56 -20.24
CA TYR A 61 -11.30 -5.72 -21.65
C TYR A 61 -11.44 -4.40 -22.41
N GLU A 62 -11.96 -3.34 -21.80
CA GLU A 62 -12.05 -2.02 -22.45
C GLU A 62 -10.65 -1.49 -22.77
N THR A 63 -9.73 -1.60 -21.80
CA THR A 63 -8.33 -1.22 -21.99
C THR A 63 -7.66 -2.03 -23.10
N PHE A 64 -7.95 -3.33 -23.17
CA PHE A 64 -7.39 -4.20 -24.21
C PHE A 64 -7.90 -3.83 -25.61
N ILE A 65 -9.21 -3.62 -25.76
CA ILE A 65 -9.82 -3.24 -27.05
C ILE A 65 -9.29 -1.88 -27.53
N VAL A 66 -9.20 -0.89 -26.64
CA VAL A 66 -8.60 0.42 -26.97
C VAL A 66 -7.15 0.25 -27.45
N ARG A 67 -6.36 -0.62 -26.81
CA ARG A 67 -4.99 -0.92 -27.26
C ARG A 67 -4.95 -1.62 -28.62
N CYS A 68 -5.89 -2.51 -28.92
CA CYS A 68 -5.97 -3.17 -30.22
C CYS A 68 -6.38 -2.21 -31.35
N HIS A 69 -7.20 -1.20 -31.08
CA HIS A 69 -7.59 -0.20 -32.08
C HIS A 69 -6.54 0.89 -32.33
N ALA A 70 -5.60 1.09 -31.40
CA ALA A 70 -4.56 2.11 -31.47
C ALA A 70 -3.23 1.64 -32.11
N GLY A 71 -3.17 0.37 -32.55
CA GLY A 71 -2.04 -0.20 -33.30
C GLY A 71 -2.44 -0.55 -34.72
#